data_AF-A0A822G552-F1
#
_entry.id   AF-A0A822G552-F1
#
_cell.length_a   1.000
_cell.length_b   1.000
_cell.length_c   1.000
_cell.angle_alpha   90.00
_cell.angle_beta   90.00
_cell.angle_gamma   90.00
#
_symmetry.space_group_name_H-M   'P 1'
#
loop_
_entity.id
_entity.type
_entity.pdbx_description
1 polymer ?
#
loop_
_entity_poly.entity_id
_entity_poly.type
_entity_poly.pdbx_seq_one_letter_code
_entity_poly.pdbx_strand_id
1 'polypeptide(L)' 'KSNKNNADFIIPTDSDADRFALTETDITGSTQTGWRILTGNQLGALLGNLPFYLSKEL' A
#
# COMPACT_ATOMS: atom_id res chain seq x y z
N LYS A 1 17.50 0.21 -2.37
CA LYS A 1 16.63 -0.96 -2.10
C LYS A 1 15.84 -0.64 -0.84
N SER A 2 14.51 -0.69 -0.90
CA SER A 2 13.61 -0.29 0.20
C SER A 2 13.98 -0.88 1.58
N ASN A 3 14.36 -2.17 1.65
CA ASN A 3 14.85 -2.80 2.88
C ASN A 3 16.06 -2.12 3.53
N LYS A 4 16.86 -1.33 2.78
CA LYS A 4 18.00 -0.59 3.35
C LYS A 4 17.58 0.61 4.17
N ASN A 5 16.34 1.10 3.99
CA ASN A 5 15.84 2.31 4.63
C ASN A 5 14.78 1.99 5.71
N ASN A 6 14.58 0.71 6.06
CA ASN A 6 13.54 0.25 6.98
C ASN A 6 12.16 0.86 6.68
N ALA A 7 11.79 0.95 5.40
CA ALA A 7 10.48 1.47 5.02
C ALA A 7 9.38 0.46 5.35
N ASP A 8 8.26 0.93 5.91
CA ASP A 8 7.10 0.08 6.21
C ASP A 8 6.29 -0.25 4.94
N PHE A 9 6.23 0.71 4.01
CA PHE A 9 5.57 0.59 2.71
C PHE A 9 6.34 1.32 1.60
N ILE A 10 6.05 0.97 0.35
CA ILE A 10 6.60 1.61 -0.85
C ILE A 10 5.45 2.02 -1.75
N ILE A 11 5.54 3.25 -2.27
CA ILE A 11 4.60 3.80 -3.25
C ILE A 11 5.39 4.19 -4.50
N PRO A 12 5.69 3.25 -5.42
CA PRO A 12 6.24 3.62 -6.72
C PRO A 12 5.18 4.32 -7.57
N THR A 13 5.58 5.41 -8.22
CA THR A 13 4.81 6.11 -9.26
C THR A 13 5.43 5.87 -10.63
N ASP A 14 4.66 6.10 -11.68
CA ASP A 14 5.20 6.25 -13.03
C ASP A 14 5.81 7.65 -13.25
N SER A 15 6.28 7.92 -14.48
CA SER A 15 7.06 9.12 -14.82
C SER A 15 6.29 10.42 -14.72
N ASP A 16 4.98 10.38 -14.97
CA ASP A 16 4.04 11.49 -14.90
C ASP A 16 3.21 11.50 -13.61
N ALA A 17 3.41 10.49 -12.75
CA ALA A 17 2.79 10.36 -11.43
C ALA A 17 1.26 10.34 -11.45
N ASP A 18 0.66 9.82 -12.51
CA ASP A 18 -0.79 9.61 -12.60
C ASP A 18 -1.22 8.24 -12.07
N ARG A 19 -0.27 7.30 -11.98
CA ARG A 19 -0.47 5.95 -11.46
C ARG A 19 0.54 5.62 -10.39
N PHE A 20 0.09 4.82 -9.43
CA PHE A 20 0.96 4.24 -8.42
C PHE A 20 0.59 2.80 -8.13
N ALA A 21 1.58 2.05 -7.64
CA ALA A 21 1.35 0.79 -6.94
C ALA A 21 1.64 0.99 -5.45
N LEU A 22 1.12 0.11 -4.60
CA LEU A 22 1.42 0.10 -3.18
C LEU A 22 1.93 -1.28 -2.79
N THR A 23 3.02 -1.33 -2.05
CA THR A 23 3.53 -2.57 -1.46
C THR A 23 3.81 -2.39 0.02
N GLU A 24 3.45 -3.37 0.84
CA GLU A 24 3.75 -3.43 2.26
C GLU A 24 4.79 -4.52 2.55
N THR A 25 5.51 -4.37 3.66
CA THR A 25 6.41 -5.44 4.12
C THR A 25 5.59 -6.69 4.45
N ASP A 26 6.00 -7.83 3.92
CA ASP A 26 5.37 -9.10 4.24
C ASP A 26 5.93 -9.69 5.53
N ILE A 27 5.23 -9.41 6.63
CA ILE A 27 5.57 -9.94 7.95
C ILE A 27 5.30 -11.45 8.11
N THR A 28 4.55 -12.05 7.19
CA THR A 28 4.20 -13.47 7.24
C THR A 28 5.28 -14.37 6.64
N GLY A 29 6.21 -13.78 5.87
CA GLY A 29 7.24 -14.52 5.14
C GLY A 29 6.68 -15.39 4.01
N SER A 30 5.46 -15.12 3.54
CA SER A 30 4.79 -15.88 2.47
C SER A 30 5.30 -15.52 1.07
N THR A 31 5.87 -14.33 0.91
CA THR A 31 6.40 -13.80 -0.34
C THR A 31 7.93 -13.96 -0.40
N GLN A 32 8.43 -14.40 -1.55
CA GLN A 32 9.88 -14.58 -1.76
C GLN A 32 10.66 -13.25 -1.73
N THR A 33 9.99 -12.13 -2.02
CA THR A 33 10.58 -10.79 -2.04
C THR A 33 10.57 -10.11 -0.68
N GLY A 34 9.79 -10.63 0.29
CA GLY A 34 9.49 -9.96 1.56
C GLY A 34 8.55 -8.75 1.40
N TRP A 35 7.92 -8.60 0.24
CA TRP A 35 7.02 -7.51 -0.08
C TRP A 35 5.72 -8.06 -0.65
N ARG A 36 4.61 -7.61 -0.10
CA ARG A 36 3.26 -7.91 -0.57
C ARG A 36 2.72 -6.74 -1.38
N ILE A 37 2.29 -7.01 -2.60
CA ILE A 37 1.67 -6.01 -3.48
C ILE A 37 0.18 -5.89 -3.12
N LEU A 38 -0.28 -4.66 -2.91
CA LEU A 38 -1.70 -4.33 -2.81
C LEU A 38 -2.23 -4.01 -4.21
N THR A 39 -3.31 -4.69 -4.60
CA THR A 39 -3.99 -4.45 -5.88
C THR A 39 -4.82 -3.16 -5.81
N GLY A 40 -5.09 -2.55 -6.97
CA GLY A 40 -5.97 -1.37 -7.07
C GLY A 40 -7.36 -1.59 -6.46
N ASN A 41 -7.91 -2.81 -6.53
CA ASN A 41 -9.19 -3.16 -5.91
C ASN A 41 -9.13 -3.10 -4.37
N GLN A 42 -8.06 -3.62 -3.77
CA GLN A 42 -7.86 -3.56 -2.32
C GLN A 42 -7.69 -2.11 -1.85
N LEU A 43 -6.99 -1.31 -2.65
CA LEU A 43 -6.79 0.10 -2.36
C LEU A 43 -8.09 0.91 -2.52
N GLY A 44 -8.89 0.61 -3.54
CA GLY A 44 -10.22 1.18 -3.74
C GLY A 44 -11.17 0.82 -2.60
N ALA A 45 -11.15 -0.43 -2.12
CA ALA A 45 -11.93 -0.85 -0.96
C ALA A 45 -11.51 -0.14 0.34
N LEU A 46 -10.21 0.10 0.53
CA LEU A 46 -9.69 0.87 1.66
C LEU A 46 -10.20 2.32 1.62
N LEU A 47 -10.02 3.00 0.48
CA LEU A 47 -10.42 4.40 0.31
C LEU A 47 -11.94 4.57 0.38
N GLY A 48 -12.72 3.62 -0.14
CA GLY A 48 -14.18 3.62 -0.03
C GLY A 48 -14.69 3.48 1.40
N ASN A 49 -13.92 2.86 2.30
CA ASN A 49 -14.25 2.77 3.73
C ASN A 49 -13.85 4.01 4.53
N LEU A 50 -12.96 4.86 3.99
CA LEU A 50 -12.45 6.03 4.70
C LEU A 50 -13.54 7.04 5.09
N PRO A 51 -14.52 7.40 4.23
CA PRO A 51 -15.62 8.29 4.60
C PRO A 51 -16.47 7.72 5.73
N PHE A 52 -16.70 6.40 5.73
CA PHE A 52 -17.44 5.73 6.79
C PHE A 52 -16.69 5.80 8.13
N TYR A 53 -15.37 5.59 8.11
CA TYR A 53 -14.55 5.68 9.31
C TYR A 53 -14.49 7.11 9.87
N LEU A 54 -14.26 8.10 9.01
CA LEU A 54 -14.20 9.52 9.39
C LEU A 54 -15.54 10.05 9.90
N SER A 55 -16.67 9.53 9.40
CA SER A 55 -18.00 9.91 9.89
C SER A 55 -18.33 9.41 11.30
N LYS A 56 -17.57 8.44 11.82
CA LYS A 56 -17.76 7.90 13.18
C LYS A 56 -16.90 8.59 14.24
N GLU A 57 -15.93 9.42 13.84
CA GLU A 57 -15.07 10.18 14.74
C GLU A 57 -15.51 11.65 14.91
N LEU A 58 -16.63 12.05 14.28
CA LEU A 58 -17.31 13.34 14.45
C LEU A 58 -18.58 13.17 15.30
#